data_AF-A0A7S3H2D7-F1
#
_entry.id   AF-A0A7S3H2D7-F1
#
_cell.length_a   1.000
_cell.length_b   1.000
_cell.length_c   1.000
_cell.angle_alpha   90.00
_cell.angle_beta   90.00
_cell.angle_gamma   90.00
#
_symmetry.space_group_name_H-M   'P 1'
#
loop_
_entity.id
_entity.type
_entity.pdbx_description
1 polymer ?
#
loop_
_entity_poly.entity_id
_entity_poly.type
_entity_poly.pdbx_seq_one_letter_code
_entity_poly.pdbx_strand_id
1 'polypeptide(L)'
;AMLCVAMHCSEVAFLGGAKDEGMSSESIAMAKTALQEADAVCFDVDSTVVETEGIDLLAACFGVYEEVANLTSNAMNGNIKFQDALAARLDIMQPTVEGVAKCLEKEKPKFTPGMKQVMARLQERGVELYLVSGGFTLMIEPIAEILKIPKENIFANKLLFAGDGSYNGFDRDAPTSKS
;
A
#
# COMPACT_ATOMS: atom_id res chain seq x y z
N ALA A 1 6.88 -1.21 -7.26
CA ALA A 1 7.26 -1.95 -6.05
C ALA A 1 6.63 -3.34 -6.14
N MET A 2 7.31 -4.38 -5.67
CA MET A 2 6.66 -5.66 -5.36
C MET A 2 7.54 -6.34 -4.31
N LEU A 3 7.29 -6.02 -3.05
CA LEU A 3 7.90 -6.71 -1.92
C LEU A 3 6.78 -7.49 -1.25
N CYS A 4 6.70 -8.78 -1.55
CA CYS A 4 5.87 -9.71 -0.80
C CYS A 4 6.79 -10.41 0.20
N VAL A 5 6.44 -10.38 1.48
CA VAL A 5 7.26 -10.98 2.54
C VAL A 5 6.49 -12.18 3.09
N ALA A 6 7.03 -13.37 2.86
CA ALA A 6 6.52 -14.61 3.42
C ALA A 6 7.25 -14.89 4.74
N MET A 7 6.50 -15.15 5.81
CA MET A 7 7.04 -15.44 7.13
C MET A 7 6.66 -16.86 7.56
N HIS A 8 7.67 -17.61 8.00
CA HIS A 8 7.51 -18.86 8.72
C HIS A 8 8.06 -18.68 10.15
N CYS A 9 7.60 -19.49 11.09
CA CYS A 9 7.89 -19.38 12.55
C CYS A 9 9.38 -19.20 12.94
N SER A 10 10.33 -19.40 12.01
CA SER A 10 11.79 -19.22 12.22
C SER A 10 12.50 -18.32 11.17
N GLU A 11 11.86 -17.98 10.04
CA GLU A 11 12.54 -17.35 8.89
C GLU A 11 11.64 -16.38 8.10
N VAL A 12 12.24 -15.32 7.56
CA VAL A 12 11.59 -14.31 6.71
C VAL A 12 12.13 -14.43 5.28
N ALA A 13 11.25 -14.71 4.31
CA ALA A 13 11.59 -14.78 2.90
C ALA A 13 11.05 -13.54 2.16
N PHE A 14 11.96 -12.80 1.52
CA PHE A 14 11.61 -11.68 0.64
C PHE A 14 11.41 -12.14 -0.80
N LEU A 15 10.22 -11.92 -1.33
CA LEU A 15 9.89 -12.17 -2.73
C LEU A 15 9.97 -10.82 -3.47
N GLY A 16 11.08 -10.60 -4.16
CA GLY A 16 11.39 -9.34 -4.84
C GLY A 16 10.66 -9.14 -6.17
N GLY A 17 10.49 -7.86 -6.54
CA GLY A 17 9.81 -7.42 -7.76
C GLY A 17 10.71 -7.44 -8.99
N ALA A 18 10.22 -8.08 -10.06
CA ALA A 18 10.89 -8.12 -11.35
C ALA A 18 10.63 -6.82 -12.13
N LYS A 19 11.68 -6.08 -12.47
CA LYS A 19 11.67 -5.25 -13.69
C LYS A 19 11.84 -6.22 -14.84
N ASP A 20 10.86 -6.27 -15.75
CA ASP A 20 10.76 -6.79 -17.15
C ASP A 20 11.88 -7.63 -17.80
N GLU A 21 12.72 -8.29 -17.01
CA GLU A 21 13.66 -9.34 -17.38
C GLU A 21 13.11 -10.61 -16.74
N GLY A 22 12.75 -11.60 -17.56
CA GLY A 22 12.01 -12.78 -17.11
C GLY A 22 12.60 -13.39 -15.84
N MET A 23 11.77 -13.54 -14.79
CA MET A 23 12.17 -14.24 -13.57
C MET A 23 12.71 -15.63 -13.91
N SER A 24 13.89 -15.96 -13.36
CA SER A 24 14.45 -17.30 -13.53
C SER A 24 13.52 -18.36 -12.94
N SER A 25 13.52 -19.55 -13.52
CA SER A 25 12.73 -20.69 -13.03
C SER A 25 13.05 -21.04 -11.57
N GLU A 26 14.28 -20.81 -11.14
CA GLU A 26 14.75 -21.03 -9.78
C GLU A 26 14.13 -20.03 -8.79
N SER A 27 14.11 -18.73 -9.11
CA SER A 27 13.46 -17.71 -8.27
C SER A 27 11.96 -17.95 -8.11
N ILE A 28 11.29 -18.40 -9.17
CA ILE A 28 9.87 -18.76 -9.13
C ILE A 28 9.65 -19.98 -8.22
N ALA A 29 10.52 -20.99 -8.32
CA ALA A 29 10.43 -22.19 -7.48
C ALA A 29 10.62 -21.85 -5.99
N MET A 30 11.63 -21.02 -5.67
CA MET A 30 11.86 -20.54 -4.30
C MET A 30 10.67 -19.76 -3.76
N ALA A 31 10.12 -18.84 -4.54
CA ALA A 31 8.95 -18.06 -4.14
C ALA A 31 7.72 -18.95 -3.87
N LYS A 32 7.54 -19.97 -4.70
CA LYS A 32 6.46 -20.94 -4.52
C LYS A 32 6.62 -21.72 -3.23
N THR A 33 7.82 -22.24 -2.94
CA THR A 33 8.10 -22.96 -1.69
C THR A 33 7.85 -22.07 -0.48
N ALA A 34 8.39 -20.84 -0.48
CA ALA A 34 8.20 -19.89 0.61
C ALA A 34 6.71 -19.63 0.89
N LEU A 35 5.88 -19.43 -0.15
CA LEU A 35 4.43 -19.26 0.02
C LEU A 35 3.70 -20.54 0.44
N GLN A 36 4.23 -21.72 0.11
CA GLN A 36 3.67 -23.02 0.51
C GLN A 36 3.94 -23.36 1.97
N GLU A 37 5.00 -22.81 2.55
CA GLU A 37 5.41 -23.07 3.93
C GLU A 37 5.08 -21.92 4.90
N ALA A 38 4.76 -20.74 4.36
CA ALA A 38 4.42 -19.56 5.17
C ALA A 38 3.17 -19.74 6.03
N ASP A 39 3.26 -19.25 7.26
CA ASP A 39 2.13 -19.10 8.19
C ASP A 39 1.52 -17.70 8.10
N ALA A 40 2.31 -16.72 7.66
CA ALA A 40 1.87 -15.35 7.42
C ALA A 40 2.52 -14.76 6.16
N VAL A 41 1.79 -13.88 5.46
CA VAL A 41 2.29 -13.17 4.27
C VAL A 41 1.90 -11.69 4.33
N CYS A 42 2.90 -10.83 4.21
CA CYS A 42 2.72 -9.38 4.07
C CYS A 42 2.77 -8.98 2.60
N PHE A 43 1.76 -8.22 2.17
CA PHE A 43 1.68 -7.64 0.85
C PHE A 43 1.85 -6.12 0.93
N ASP A 44 2.74 -5.59 0.10
CA ASP A 44 2.61 -4.19 -0.34
C ASP A 44 1.26 -3.98 -1.04
N VAL A 45 0.74 -2.76 -1.04
CA VAL A 45 -0.59 -2.45 -1.59
C VAL A 45 -0.46 -1.77 -2.94
N ASP A 46 0.18 -0.61 -2.96
CA ASP A 46 0.32 0.22 -4.15
C ASP A 46 1.21 -0.50 -5.19
N SER A 47 0.76 -0.52 -6.44
CA SER A 47 1.41 -1.28 -7.52
C SER A 47 1.64 -2.79 -7.25
N THR A 48 1.01 -3.37 -6.23
CA THR A 48 1.16 -4.78 -5.84
C THR A 48 -0.20 -5.46 -5.72
N VAL A 49 -1.00 -5.12 -4.71
CA VAL A 49 -2.36 -5.67 -4.55
C VAL A 49 -3.33 -4.99 -5.51
N VAL A 50 -3.14 -3.69 -5.70
CA VAL A 50 -3.84 -2.88 -6.68
C VAL A 50 -2.84 -2.27 -7.65
N GLU A 51 -3.32 -1.96 -8.86
CA GLU A 51 -2.47 -1.38 -9.91
C GLU A 51 -2.24 0.12 -9.74
N THR A 52 -2.97 0.77 -8.84
CA THR A 52 -2.95 2.22 -8.64
C THR A 52 -2.06 2.60 -7.47
N GLU A 53 -1.37 3.74 -7.58
CA GLU A 53 -0.71 4.41 -6.47
C GLU A 53 -1.75 5.24 -5.70
N GLY A 54 -1.94 4.93 -4.42
CA GLY A 54 -2.98 5.58 -3.61
C GLY A 54 -2.81 7.09 -3.49
N ILE A 55 -1.57 7.58 -3.35
CA ILE A 55 -1.29 9.01 -3.21
C ILE A 55 -1.62 9.80 -4.48
N ASP A 56 -1.36 9.20 -5.64
CA ASP A 56 -1.64 9.79 -6.95
C ASP A 56 -3.15 9.83 -7.23
N LEU A 57 -3.86 8.76 -6.86
CA LEU A 57 -5.32 8.71 -6.92
C LEU A 57 -5.94 9.84 -6.08
N LEU A 58 -5.44 10.00 -4.85
CA LEU A 58 -5.90 11.06 -3.96
C LEU A 58 -5.61 12.44 -4.57
N ALA A 59 -4.39 12.69 -5.05
CA ALA A 59 -4.03 13.95 -5.68
C ALA A 59 -4.92 14.29 -6.89
N ALA A 60 -5.26 13.29 -7.72
CA ALA A 60 -6.18 13.47 -8.83
C ALA A 60 -7.60 13.84 -8.39
N CYS A 61 -8.12 13.23 -7.32
CA CYS A 61 -9.41 13.58 -6.75
C CYS A 61 -9.48 15.04 -6.24
N PHE A 62 -8.36 15.58 -5.76
CA PHE A 62 -8.24 16.98 -5.32
C PHE A 62 -7.77 17.95 -6.42
N GLY A 63 -7.55 17.46 -7.65
CA GLY A 63 -7.18 18.29 -8.80
C GLY A 63 -5.73 18.78 -8.80
N VAL A 64 -4.85 18.20 -7.99
CA VAL A 64 -3.44 18.60 -7.80
C VAL A 64 -2.45 17.51 -8.21
N TYR A 65 -2.88 16.57 -9.07
CA TYR A 65 -2.06 15.44 -9.52
C TYR A 65 -0.68 15.87 -10.05
N GLU A 66 -0.63 16.86 -10.96
CA GLU A 66 0.62 17.30 -11.57
C GLU A 66 1.61 17.88 -10.54
N GLU A 67 1.12 18.64 -9.55
CA GLU A 67 1.97 19.22 -8.50
C GLU A 67 2.56 18.13 -7.60
N VAL A 68 1.73 17.17 -7.20
CA VAL A 68 2.14 16.03 -6.37
C VAL A 68 3.09 15.11 -7.13
N ALA A 69 2.82 14.80 -8.40
CA ALA A 69 3.67 13.95 -9.23
C ALA A 69 5.06 14.56 -9.47
N ASN A 70 5.13 15.88 -9.68
CA ASN A 70 6.39 16.62 -9.78
C ASN A 70 7.18 16.55 -8.46
N LEU A 71 6.51 16.71 -7.33
CA LEU A 71 7.14 16.60 -6.01
C LEU A 71 7.65 15.17 -5.75
N THR A 72 6.85 14.15 -6.06
CA THR A 72 7.24 12.73 -5.95
C THR A 72 8.50 12.44 -6.76
N SER A 73 8.55 12.90 -8.01
CA SER A 73 9.72 12.73 -8.89
C SER A 73 10.98 13.40 -8.31
N ASN A 74 10.83 14.57 -7.68
CA ASN A 74 11.94 15.28 -7.03
C ASN A 74 12.40 14.60 -5.73
N ALA A 75 11.46 14.05 -4.94
CA ALA A 75 11.78 13.35 -3.70
C ALA A 75 12.57 12.05 -3.95
N MET A 76 12.24 11.33 -5.03
CA MET A 76 12.93 10.10 -5.42
C MET A 76 14.39 10.31 -5.86
N ASN A 77 14.82 11.55 -6.14
CA ASN A 77 16.21 11.90 -6.44
C ASN A 77 17.13 11.93 -5.18
N GLY A 78 16.62 11.52 -4.01
CA GLY A 78 17.44 11.18 -2.84
C GLY A 78 17.77 12.33 -1.88
N ASN A 79 17.19 13.51 -2.09
CA ASN A 79 17.53 14.71 -1.30
C ASN A 79 16.52 15.05 -0.19
N ILE A 80 15.43 14.28 -0.02
CA ILE A 80 14.35 14.57 0.94
C ILE A 80 14.01 13.29 1.71
N LYS A 81 13.83 13.39 3.03
CA LYS A 81 13.34 12.27 3.85
C LYS A 81 11.91 11.93 3.42
N PHE A 82 11.56 10.65 3.36
CA PHE A 82 10.21 10.22 2.97
C PHE A 82 9.10 10.93 3.74
N GLN A 83 9.25 11.04 5.07
CA GLN A 83 8.26 11.71 5.92
C GLN A 83 8.04 13.18 5.53
N ASP A 84 9.12 13.90 5.17
CA ASP A 84 9.05 15.30 4.75
C ASP A 84 8.43 15.43 3.34
N ALA A 85 8.76 14.51 2.44
CA ALA A 85 8.14 14.43 1.12
C ALA A 85 6.65 14.07 1.21
N LEU A 86 6.25 13.18 2.13
CA LEU A 86 4.85 12.85 2.39
C LEU A 86 4.09 14.05 2.95
N ALA A 87 4.67 14.76 3.92
CA ALA A 87 4.09 15.98 4.47
C ALA A 87 3.85 17.02 3.37
N ALA A 88 4.87 17.32 2.56
CA ALA A 88 4.76 18.32 1.50
C ALA A 88 3.69 17.96 0.44
N ARG A 89 3.55 16.68 0.08
CA ARG A 89 2.49 16.23 -0.83
C ARG A 89 1.10 16.42 -0.23
N LEU A 90 0.92 16.07 1.04
CA LEU A 90 -0.35 16.24 1.73
C LEU A 90 -0.70 17.71 1.98
N ASP A 91 0.30 18.56 2.22
CA ASP A 91 0.11 20.01 2.38
C ASP A 91 -0.39 20.67 1.08
N ILE A 92 0.00 20.15 -0.09
CA ILE A 92 -0.54 20.57 -1.39
C ILE A 92 -1.99 20.09 -1.54
N MET A 93 -2.28 18.84 -1.17
CA MET A 93 -3.59 18.23 -1.37
C MET A 93 -4.68 18.76 -0.43
N GLN A 94 -4.34 19.09 0.83
CA GLN A 94 -5.29 19.46 1.88
C GLN A 94 -6.53 18.53 1.93
N PRO A 95 -6.35 17.20 2.05
CA PRO A 95 -7.47 16.28 1.95
C PRO A 95 -8.47 16.47 3.10
N THR A 96 -9.77 16.46 2.79
CA THR A 96 -10.83 16.48 3.80
C THR A 96 -11.48 15.11 3.93
N VAL A 97 -12.09 14.82 5.08
CA VAL A 97 -12.82 13.55 5.30
C VAL A 97 -13.86 13.32 4.19
N GLU A 98 -14.65 14.34 3.88
CA GLU A 98 -15.67 14.28 2.84
C GLU A 98 -15.06 14.11 1.43
N GLY A 99 -13.99 14.84 1.12
CA GLY A 99 -13.33 14.75 -0.18
C GLY A 99 -12.73 13.37 -0.43
N VAL A 100 -12.13 12.77 0.60
CA VAL A 100 -11.59 11.42 0.52
C VAL A 100 -12.70 10.39 0.36
N ALA A 101 -13.80 10.50 1.12
CA ALA A 101 -14.95 9.61 0.97
C ALA A 101 -15.53 9.65 -0.45
N LYS A 102 -15.73 10.86 -1.00
CA LYS A 102 -16.18 11.04 -2.40
C LYS A 102 -15.22 10.43 -3.41
N CYS A 103 -13.91 10.56 -3.17
CA CYS A 103 -12.88 9.95 -4.01
C CYS A 103 -13.04 8.42 -4.05
N LEU A 104 -13.17 7.79 -2.87
CA LEU A 104 -13.31 6.33 -2.74
C LEU A 104 -14.63 5.79 -3.30
N GLU A 105 -15.71 6.57 -3.24
CA GLU A 105 -16.99 6.19 -3.87
C GLU A 105 -16.89 6.14 -5.39
N LYS A 106 -16.14 7.08 -5.98
CA LYS A 106 -15.97 7.21 -7.43
C LYS A 106 -14.94 6.21 -7.96
N GLU A 107 -13.81 6.07 -7.27
CA GLU A 107 -12.65 5.34 -7.75
C GLU A 107 -12.56 3.96 -7.09
N LYS A 108 -13.05 2.94 -7.79
CA LYS A 108 -13.01 1.56 -7.29
C LYS A 108 -11.60 0.97 -7.42
N PRO A 109 -11.14 0.16 -6.45
CA PRO A 109 -9.82 -0.44 -6.51
C PRO A 109 -9.70 -1.40 -7.68
N LYS A 110 -8.68 -1.17 -8.52
CA LYS A 110 -8.32 -2.06 -9.62
C LYS A 110 -7.27 -3.05 -9.12
N PHE A 111 -7.71 -4.27 -8.84
CA PHE A 111 -6.84 -5.32 -8.32
C PHE A 111 -5.88 -5.83 -9.40
N THR A 112 -4.64 -6.08 -9.00
CA THR A 112 -3.65 -6.76 -9.85
C THR A 112 -4.18 -8.12 -10.29
N PRO A 113 -4.06 -8.50 -11.58
CA PRO A 113 -4.54 -9.78 -12.09
C PRO A 113 -4.01 -10.96 -11.27
N GLY A 114 -4.90 -11.87 -10.86
CA GLY A 114 -4.54 -13.04 -10.05
C GLY A 114 -4.45 -12.80 -8.55
N MET A 115 -4.40 -11.54 -8.07
CA MET A 115 -4.16 -11.24 -6.66
C MET A 115 -5.27 -11.78 -5.74
N LYS A 116 -6.54 -11.56 -6.12
CA LYS A 116 -7.68 -12.09 -5.35
C LYS A 116 -7.64 -13.60 -5.22
N GLN A 117 -7.25 -14.30 -6.29
CA GLN A 117 -7.14 -15.75 -6.29
C GLN A 117 -6.01 -16.22 -5.37
N VAL A 118 -4.83 -15.58 -5.44
CA VAL A 118 -3.69 -15.93 -4.58
C VAL A 118 -4.04 -15.74 -3.10
N MET A 119 -4.59 -14.58 -2.74
CA MET A 119 -4.95 -14.28 -1.36
C MET A 119 -6.03 -15.22 -0.82
N ALA A 120 -7.06 -15.52 -1.62
CA ALA A 120 -8.09 -16.48 -1.23
C ALA A 120 -7.49 -17.87 -0.95
N ARG A 121 -6.53 -18.34 -1.77
CA ARG A 121 -5.87 -19.63 -1.55
C ARG A 121 -4.98 -19.66 -0.31
N LEU A 122 -4.34 -18.54 0.04
CA LEU A 122 -3.58 -18.41 1.28
C LEU A 122 -4.52 -18.46 2.49
N GLN A 123 -5.62 -17.72 2.45
CA GLN A 123 -6.64 -17.73 3.51
C GLN A 123 -7.30 -19.10 3.69
N GLU A 124 -7.62 -19.82 2.61
CA GLU A 124 -8.15 -21.19 2.66
C GLU A 124 -7.21 -22.17 3.39
N ARG A 125 -5.89 -21.90 3.36
CA ARG A 125 -4.87 -22.68 4.07
C ARG A 125 -4.65 -22.22 5.51
N GLY A 126 -5.36 -21.18 5.96
CA GLY A 126 -5.18 -20.60 7.29
C GLY A 126 -3.95 -19.67 7.40
N VAL A 127 -3.38 -19.23 6.29
CA VAL A 127 -2.26 -18.27 6.28
C VAL A 127 -2.78 -16.89 6.62
N GLU A 128 -2.14 -16.22 7.58
CA GLU A 128 -2.48 -14.85 7.95
C GLU A 128 -2.00 -13.86 6.89
N LEU A 129 -2.89 -12.96 6.46
CA LEU A 129 -2.56 -11.93 5.47
C LEU A 129 -2.45 -10.56 6.12
N TYR A 130 -1.41 -9.83 5.76
CA TYR A 130 -1.14 -8.47 6.22
C TYR A 130 -0.96 -7.53 5.03
N LEU A 131 -1.48 -6.32 5.15
CA LEU A 131 -1.27 -5.24 4.18
C LEU A 131 -0.33 -4.21 4.79
N VAL A 132 0.84 -4.00 4.18
CA VAL A 132 1.86 -3.07 4.66
C VAL A 132 2.17 -2.07 3.57
N SER A 133 1.83 -0.79 3.76
CA SER A 133 1.86 0.19 2.68
C SER A 133 2.32 1.57 3.13
N GLY A 134 2.99 2.27 2.21
CA GLY A 134 3.26 3.71 2.31
C GLY A 134 2.04 4.60 2.03
N GLY A 135 0.92 4.01 1.57
CA GLY A 135 -0.36 4.67 1.38
C GLY A 135 -1.10 4.92 2.70
N PHE A 136 -2.40 5.18 2.61
CA PHE A 136 -3.23 5.61 3.75
C PHE A 136 -4.22 4.54 4.20
N THR A 137 -4.34 4.32 5.51
CA THR A 137 -5.27 3.33 6.10
C THR A 137 -6.69 3.48 5.55
N LEU A 138 -7.23 4.70 5.46
CA LEU A 138 -8.61 4.90 5.00
C LEU A 138 -8.83 4.52 3.52
N MET A 139 -7.78 4.51 2.68
CA MET A 139 -7.88 4.05 1.30
C MET A 139 -7.71 2.53 1.19
N ILE A 140 -7.00 1.93 2.15
CA ILE A 140 -6.68 0.49 2.16
C ILE A 140 -7.80 -0.30 2.85
N GLU A 141 -8.52 0.28 3.81
CA GLU A 141 -9.65 -0.39 4.49
C GLU A 141 -10.70 -0.95 3.51
N PRO A 142 -11.21 -0.21 2.51
CA PRO A 142 -12.14 -0.76 1.53
C PRO A 142 -11.55 -1.93 0.71
N ILE A 143 -10.24 -1.90 0.42
CA ILE A 143 -9.54 -2.98 -0.27
C ILE A 143 -9.49 -4.23 0.63
N ALA A 144 -9.13 -4.04 1.89
CA ALA A 144 -9.05 -5.10 2.90
C ALA A 144 -10.43 -5.74 3.14
N GLU A 145 -11.50 -4.95 3.21
CA GLU A 145 -12.88 -5.45 3.35
C GLU A 145 -13.28 -6.38 2.19
N ILE A 146 -12.95 -6.01 0.94
CA ILE A 146 -13.19 -6.86 -0.24
C ILE A 146 -12.41 -8.17 -0.16
N LEU A 147 -11.18 -8.11 0.36
CA LEU A 147 -10.27 -9.26 0.52
C LEU A 147 -10.50 -10.05 1.81
N LYS A 148 -11.44 -9.62 2.67
CA LYS A 148 -11.71 -10.20 3.99
C LYS A 148 -10.47 -10.24 4.89
N ILE A 149 -9.63 -9.22 4.80
CA ILE A 149 -8.47 -9.03 5.68
C ILE A 149 -8.93 -8.15 6.85
N PRO A 150 -8.68 -8.56 8.11
CA PRO A 150 -9.13 -7.80 9.27
C PRO A 150 -8.35 -6.49 9.42
N LYS A 151 -8.96 -5.46 10.03
CA LYS A 151 -8.38 -4.11 10.08
C LYS A 151 -7.09 -4.04 10.89
N GLU A 152 -6.96 -4.89 11.90
CA GLU A 152 -5.75 -5.07 12.72
C GLU A 152 -4.53 -5.55 11.91
N ASN A 153 -4.75 -6.13 10.72
CA ASN A 153 -3.70 -6.59 9.83
C ASN A 153 -3.28 -5.54 8.78
N ILE A 154 -3.72 -4.28 8.94
CA ILE A 154 -3.38 -3.17 8.06
C ILE A 154 -2.35 -2.26 8.75
N PHE A 155 -1.18 -2.15 8.14
CA PHE A 155 -0.10 -1.26 8.55
C PHE A 155 0.13 -0.21 7.46
N ALA A 156 -0.36 1.01 7.70
CA ALA A 156 -0.28 2.11 6.74
C ALA A 156 -0.27 3.47 7.44
N ASN A 157 -0.04 4.55 6.67
CA ASN A 157 -0.07 5.91 7.18
C ASN A 157 -1.50 6.32 7.57
N LYS A 158 -1.66 7.10 8.63
CA LYS A 158 -2.97 7.58 9.09
C LYS A 158 -3.09 9.08 8.90
N LEU A 159 -4.06 9.51 8.11
CA LEU A 159 -4.42 10.93 8.02
C LEU A 159 -5.12 11.36 9.31
N LEU A 160 -4.80 12.56 9.77
CA LEU A 160 -5.43 13.19 10.92
C LEU A 160 -6.31 14.33 10.40
N PHE A 161 -7.49 14.43 10.97
CA PHE A 161 -8.46 15.46 10.61
C PHE A 161 -8.88 16.24 11.86
N ALA A 162 -9.18 17.52 11.69
CA ALA A 162 -9.80 18.34 12.73
C ALA A 162 -11.29 17.97 12.92
N GLY A 163 -11.93 18.53 13.95
CA GLY A 163 -13.33 18.24 14.27
C GLY A 163 -14.33 18.65 13.18
N ASP A 164 -13.94 19.54 12.27
CA ASP A 164 -14.71 19.96 11.09
C ASP A 164 -14.42 19.11 9.84
N GLY A 165 -13.54 18.10 9.95
CA GLY A 165 -13.14 17.22 8.85
C GLY A 165 -12.05 17.78 7.93
N SER A 166 -11.48 18.94 8.24
CA SER A 166 -10.33 19.49 7.52
C SER A 166 -9.03 18.74 7.82
N TYR A 167 -8.07 18.79 6.89
CA TYR A 167 -6.76 18.18 7.06
C TYR A 167 -6.02 18.75 8.29
N ASN A 168 -5.48 17.87 9.14
CA ASN A 168 -4.71 18.25 10.32
C ASN A 168 -3.43 17.42 10.47
N GLY A 169 -2.79 17.09 9.33
CA GLY A 169 -1.56 16.31 9.32
C GLY A 169 -1.78 14.80 9.16
N PHE A 170 -0.75 14.04 9.53
CA PHE A 170 -0.77 12.59 9.55
C PHE A 170 -0.01 12.09 10.78
N ASP A 171 -0.28 10.84 11.18
CA ASP A 171 0.43 10.17 12.27
C ASP A 171 1.90 9.93 11.88
N ARG A 172 2.79 10.76 12.43
CA ARG A 172 4.24 10.68 12.21
C ARG A 172 4.93 9.54 12.97
N ASP A 173 4.21 8.87 13.86
CA ASP A 173 4.73 7.72 14.61
C ASP A 173 4.33 6.37 14.00
N ALA A 174 3.42 6.38 13.01
CA ALA A 174 3.12 5.21 12.21
C ALA A 174 4.42 4.61 11.62
N PRO A 175 4.66 3.29 11.76
CA PRO A 175 5.90 2.66 11.29
C PRO A 175 6.20 2.92 9.81
N THR A 176 5.18 2.96 8.97
CA THR A 176 5.30 3.19 7.52
C THR A 176 5.51 4.66 7.13
N SER A 177 5.49 5.59 8.10
CA SER A 177 5.76 7.01 7.86
C SER A 177 7.24 7.39 7.93
N LYS A 178 8.09 6.45 8.38
CA LYS A 178 9.54 6.64 8.63
C LYS A 178 10.43 5.92 7.61
N SER A 179 9.83 5.17 6.68
CA SER A 179 10.49 4.27 5.73
C SER A 179 11.10 4.97 4.52
#